data_AF-A0A2T3L9D2-F1
#
_entry.id   AF-A0A2T3L9D2-F1
#
_cell.length_a   1.000
_cell.length_b   1.000
_cell.length_c   1.000
_cell.angle_alpha   90.00
_cell.angle_beta   90.00
_cell.angle_gamma   90.00
#
_symmetry.space_group_name_H-M   'P 1'
#
loop_
_entity.id
_entity.type
_entity.pdbx_description
1 polymer ?
#
loop_
_entity_poly.entity_id
_entity_poly.type
_entity_poly.pdbx_seq_one_letter_code
_entity_poly.pdbx_strand_id
1 'polypeptide(L)'
;MTKKANFKKNGIYWELYESPDEIVKFLDSDSEFAQTAMKISLTHAYLRVNDVVELNRDAFDILDNKEKFLLLKEMNQEQTDELSRFVMGHFYHYIS
;
A
#
# COMPACT_ATOMS: atom_id res chain seq x y z
N MET A 1 0.86 -11.12 -22.14
CA MET A 1 0.52 -9.89 -21.40
C MET A 1 0.75 -10.16 -19.93
N THR A 2 1.63 -9.41 -19.27
CA THR A 2 1.78 -9.47 -17.81
C THR A 2 0.51 -8.90 -17.18
N LYS A 3 -0.12 -9.65 -16.27
CA LYS A 3 -1.33 -9.19 -15.57
C LYS A 3 -0.91 -8.06 -14.61
N LYS A 4 -1.64 -6.95 -14.61
CA LYS A 4 -1.36 -5.76 -13.78
C LYS A 4 -2.30 -5.68 -12.59
N ALA A 5 -1.79 -5.33 -11.42
CA ALA A 5 -2.59 -5.17 -10.21
C ALA A 5 -3.61 -4.05 -10.41
N ASN A 6 -4.84 -4.26 -9.93
CA ASN A 6 -5.90 -3.27 -10.06
C ASN A 6 -5.97 -2.36 -8.84
N PHE A 7 -5.28 -1.22 -8.94
CA PHE A 7 -5.32 -0.14 -7.95
C PHE A 7 -6.37 0.94 -8.25
N LYS A 8 -7.26 0.75 -9.24
CA LYS A 8 -8.25 1.77 -9.60
C LYS A 8 -9.29 1.98 -8.48
N LYS A 9 -9.47 3.27 -8.16
CA LYS A 9 -10.46 3.99 -7.33
C LYS A 9 -11.44 3.15 -6.49
N ASN A 10 -11.30 3.30 -5.17
CA ASN A 10 -12.38 3.15 -4.19
C ASN A 10 -12.48 4.36 -3.24
N GLY A 11 -12.22 5.60 -3.70
CA GLY A 11 -12.41 6.76 -2.83
C GLY A 11 -11.90 8.10 -3.34
N ILE A 12 -12.34 9.16 -2.64
CA ILE A 12 -12.10 10.59 -2.87
C ILE A 12 -10.60 10.93 -2.73
N TYR A 13 -9.85 10.14 -1.95
CA TYR A 13 -8.48 10.44 -1.57
C TYR A 13 -7.43 10.21 -2.68
N TRP A 14 -7.79 9.57 -3.79
CA TRP A 14 -6.84 9.32 -4.90
C TRP A 14 -6.27 10.59 -5.55
N GLU A 15 -7.10 11.64 -5.62
CA GLU A 15 -6.76 12.93 -6.25
C GLU A 15 -6.12 13.91 -5.26
N LEU A 16 -6.16 13.59 -3.96
CA LEU A 16 -5.64 14.46 -2.90
C LEU A 16 -4.12 14.33 -2.69
N TYR A 17 -3.49 13.30 -3.26
CA TYR A 17 -2.04 13.10 -3.10
C TYR A 17 -1.30 13.53 -4.36
N GLU A 18 -0.67 14.68 -4.28
CA GLU A 18 0.17 15.21 -5.35
C GLU A 18 1.50 14.42 -5.44
N SER A 19 1.99 13.86 -4.33
CA SER A 19 3.27 13.13 -4.29
C SER A 19 3.17 11.71 -3.70
N PRO A 20 3.40 10.66 -4.53
CA PRO A 20 3.53 9.27 -4.10
C PRO A 20 4.60 9.02 -3.02
N ASP A 21 5.59 9.89 -2.87
CA ASP A 21 6.73 9.71 -1.96
C ASP A 21 6.41 10.05 -0.50
N GLU A 22 5.29 10.72 -0.23
CA GLU A 22 4.91 11.11 1.13
C GLU A 22 4.65 9.92 2.06
N ILE A 23 4.32 8.76 1.49
CA ILE A 23 4.10 7.51 2.22
C ILE A 23 5.25 7.16 3.15
N VAL A 24 6.49 7.46 2.76
CA VAL A 24 7.70 7.15 3.55
C VAL A 24 7.66 7.78 4.94
N LYS A 25 7.04 8.96 5.08
CA LYS A 25 6.90 9.65 6.38
C LYS A 25 5.97 8.90 7.36
N PHE A 26 5.05 8.08 6.83
CA PHE A 26 4.04 7.39 7.62
C PHE A 26 4.40 5.92 7.89
N LEU A 27 5.25 5.32 7.05
CA LEU A 27 5.74 3.95 7.27
C LEU A 27 6.48 3.81 8.62
N ASP A 28 7.24 4.83 8.99
CA ASP A 28 8.06 4.88 10.20
C ASP A 28 7.41 5.76 11.31
N SER A 29 6.07 5.89 11.34
CA SER A 29 5.36 6.71 12.34
C SER A 29 5.44 6.12 13.76
N ASP A 30 5.69 6.96 14.77
CA ASP A 30 5.66 6.53 16.19
C ASP A 30 4.23 6.34 16.75
N SER A 31 3.20 6.70 16.00
CA SER A 31 1.80 6.56 16.43
C SER A 31 1.30 5.14 16.19
N GLU A 32 0.93 4.42 17.26
CA GLU A 32 0.33 3.07 17.17
C GLU A 32 -0.92 3.05 16.28
N PHE A 33 -1.72 4.11 16.35
CA PHE A 33 -2.89 4.29 15.49
C PHE A 33 -2.50 4.40 14.01
N ALA A 34 -1.50 5.23 13.70
CA ALA A 34 -1.00 5.37 12.34
C ALA A 34 -0.35 4.08 11.82
N GLN A 35 0.41 3.37 12.66
CA GLN A 35 1.01 2.08 12.33
C GLN A 35 -0.07 1.03 12.02
N THR A 36 -1.15 1.00 12.80
CA THR A 36 -2.29 0.10 12.57
C THR A 36 -3.02 0.44 11.28
N ALA A 37 -3.34 1.72 11.05
CA ALA A 37 -3.97 2.17 9.81
C ALA A 37 -3.12 1.81 8.59
N MET A 38 -1.81 2.05 8.65
CA MET A 38 -0.88 1.73 7.56
C MET A 38 -0.81 0.22 7.29
N LYS A 39 -0.77 -0.61 8.34
CA LYS A 39 -0.80 -2.07 8.21
C LYS A 39 -2.05 -2.56 7.48
N ILE A 40 -3.21 -1.98 7.79
CA ILE A 40 -4.49 -2.30 7.12
C ILE A 40 -4.42 -1.88 5.66
N SER A 41 -3.95 -0.67 5.36
CA SER A 41 -3.80 -0.17 3.98
C SER A 41 -2.86 -1.04 3.13
N LEU A 42 -1.72 -1.44 3.68
CA LEU A 42 -0.78 -2.35 3.02
C LEU A 42 -1.36 -3.76 2.83
N THR A 43 -2.20 -4.22 3.76
CA THR A 43 -2.95 -5.47 3.63
C THR A 43 -3.93 -5.42 2.46
N HIS A 44 -4.63 -4.30 2.27
CA HIS A 44 -5.49 -4.10 1.10
C HIS A 44 -4.69 -4.06 -0.21
N ALA A 45 -3.52 -3.42 -0.20
CA ALA A 45 -2.64 -3.37 -1.37
C ALA A 45 -2.12 -4.77 -1.72
N TYR A 46 -1.71 -5.57 -0.73
CA TYR A 46 -1.33 -6.96 -0.91
C TYR A 46 -2.39 -7.76 -1.67
N LEU A 47 -3.67 -7.62 -1.33
CA LEU A 47 -4.73 -8.37 -2.03
C LEU A 47 -4.76 -8.04 -3.52
N ARG A 48 -4.55 -6.77 -3.90
CA ARG A 48 -4.53 -6.34 -5.31
C ARG A 48 -3.33 -6.89 -6.08
N VAL A 49 -2.19 -6.98 -5.40
CA VAL A 49 -0.96 -7.54 -5.97
C VAL A 49 -1.06 -9.05 -6.06
N ASN A 50 -1.62 -9.70 -5.04
CA ASN A 50 -1.76 -11.15 -4.97
C ASN A 50 -2.68 -11.71 -6.06
N ASP A 51 -3.62 -10.90 -6.56
CA ASP A 51 -4.44 -11.25 -7.73
C ASP A 51 -3.63 -11.45 -9.02
N VAL A 52 -2.40 -10.94 -9.07
CA VAL A 52 -1.56 -10.93 -10.27
C VAL A 52 -0.18 -11.56 -10.09
N VAL A 53 0.34 -11.56 -8.86
CA VAL A 53 1.60 -12.19 -8.45
C VAL A 53 1.34 -12.95 -7.17
N GLU A 54 1.47 -14.27 -7.19
CA GLU A 54 1.23 -15.09 -6.00
C GLU A 54 2.29 -14.82 -4.91
N LEU A 55 1.85 -14.26 -3.79
CA LEU A 55 2.67 -13.91 -2.63
C LEU A 55 2.22 -14.73 -1.42
N ASN A 56 3.19 -15.24 -0.65
CA ASN A 56 2.89 -15.96 0.58
C ASN A 56 2.31 -15.02 1.65
N ARG A 57 1.07 -15.29 2.08
CA ARG A 57 0.36 -14.46 3.06
C ARG A 57 1.02 -14.46 4.43
N ASP A 58 1.45 -15.63 4.91
CA ASP A 58 2.05 -15.77 6.24
C ASP A 58 3.38 -15.02 6.31
N ALA A 59 4.18 -15.12 5.24
CA ALA A 59 5.42 -14.36 5.10
C ALA A 59 5.16 -12.85 5.03
N PHE A 60 4.08 -12.42 4.35
CA PHE A 60 3.70 -11.01 4.30
C PHE A 60 3.28 -10.48 5.67
N ASP A 61 2.52 -11.25 6.45
CA ASP A 61 1.90 -10.76 7.69
C ASP A 61 2.92 -10.47 8.80
N ILE A 62 4.06 -11.17 8.82
CA ILE A 62 5.14 -10.99 9.81
C ILE A 62 6.02 -9.76 9.55
N LEU A 63 6.00 -9.21 8.33
CA LEU A 63 6.81 -8.05 7.96
C LEU A 63 6.31 -6.77 8.64
N ASP A 64 7.21 -5.84 8.91
CA ASP A 64 6.84 -4.48 9.30
C ASP A 64 6.22 -3.69 8.12
N ASN A 65 5.71 -2.48 8.39
CA ASN A 65 5.03 -1.69 7.35
C ASN A 65 5.98 -1.27 6.21
N LYS A 66 7.25 -1.02 6.51
CA LYS A 66 8.24 -0.61 5.53
C LYS A 66 8.64 -1.76 4.63
N GLU A 67 8.91 -2.93 5.22
CA GLU A 67 9.20 -4.17 4.52
C GLU A 67 8.02 -4.60 3.62
N LYS A 68 6.78 -4.51 4.14
CA LYS A 68 5.56 -4.75 3.34
C LYS A 68 5.50 -3.84 2.12
N PHE A 69 5.73 -2.54 2.30
CA PHE A 69 5.68 -1.59 1.20
C PHE A 69 6.77 -1.85 0.15
N LEU A 70 8.00 -2.12 0.59
CA LEU A 70 9.11 -2.43 -0.32
C LEU A 70 8.87 -3.69 -1.12
N LEU A 71 8.38 -4.76 -0.49
CA LEU A 71 8.00 -6.00 -1.18
C LEU A 71 6.94 -5.72 -2.26
N LEU A 72 5.86 -5.00 -1.91
CA LEU A 72 4.79 -4.69 -2.87
C LEU A 72 5.30 -3.82 -4.03
N LYS A 73 6.22 -2.90 -3.76
CA LYS A 73 6.87 -2.05 -4.77
C LYS A 73 7.73 -2.88 -5.72
N GLU A 74 8.52 -3.82 -5.21
CA GLU A 74 9.32 -4.74 -6.04
C GLU A 74 8.45 -5.61 -6.94
N MET A 75 7.29 -6.05 -6.46
CA MET A 75 6.34 -6.84 -7.24
C MET A 75 5.54 -6.01 -8.26
N ASN A 76 5.58 -4.67 -8.15
CA ASN A 76 4.82 -3.73 -8.99
C ASN A 76 5.68 -2.56 -9.48
N GLN A 77 6.90 -2.82 -9.97
CA GLN A 77 7.83 -1.76 -10.37
C GLN A 77 7.21 -0.77 -11.37
N GLU A 78 6.43 -1.25 -12.34
CA GLU A 78 5.74 -0.43 -13.34
C GLU A 78 4.53 0.36 -12.81
N GLN A 79 4.06 0.08 -11.58
CA GLN A 79 2.87 0.66 -10.97
C GLN A 79 3.16 1.24 -9.57
N THR A 80 4.39 1.69 -9.35
CA THR A 80 4.83 2.21 -8.04
C THR A 80 3.97 3.41 -7.61
N ASP A 81 3.69 4.34 -8.52
CA ASP A 81 2.90 5.53 -8.20
C ASP A 81 1.45 5.17 -7.84
N GLU A 82 0.85 4.22 -8.56
CA GLU A 82 -0.49 3.75 -8.27
C GLU A 82 -0.57 3.00 -6.94
N LEU A 83 0.43 2.17 -6.63
CA LEU A 83 0.55 1.49 -5.34
C LEU A 83 0.62 2.49 -4.19
N SER A 84 1.52 3.48 -4.27
CA SER A 84 1.67 4.51 -3.24
C SER A 84 0.39 5.30 -3.02
N ARG A 85 -0.25 5.77 -4.11
CA ARG A 85 -1.53 6.49 -4.04
C ARG A 85 -2.65 5.63 -3.45
N PHE A 86 -2.68 4.33 -3.77
CA PHE A 86 -3.66 3.40 -3.22
C PHE A 86 -3.49 3.24 -1.71
N VAL A 87 -2.26 2.99 -1.25
CA VAL A 87 -1.97 2.81 0.17
C VAL A 87 -2.27 4.08 0.96
N MET A 88 -1.86 5.25 0.45
CA MET A 88 -2.16 6.53 1.10
C MET A 88 -3.66 6.84 1.13
N GLY A 89 -4.38 6.59 0.03
CA GLY A 89 -5.83 6.77 -0.01
C GLY A 89 -6.56 5.89 1.01
N HIS A 90 -6.12 4.64 1.20
CA HIS A 90 -6.64 3.77 2.25
C HIS A 90 -6.23 4.24 3.64
N PHE A 91 -4.99 4.67 3.84
CA PHE A 91 -4.49 5.14 5.15
C PHE A 91 -5.31 6.31 5.67
N TYR A 92 -5.52 7.33 4.83
CA TYR A 92 -6.28 8.51 5.23
C TYR A 92 -7.76 8.25 5.45
N HIS A 93 -8.37 7.28 4.78
CA HIS A 93 -9.74 6.86 5.09
C HIS A 93 -9.90 6.42 6.56
N TYR A 94 -8.86 5.87 7.18
CA TYR A 94 -8.91 5.45 8.58
C TYR A 94 -8.55 6.55 9.57
N ILE A 95 -7.70 7.51 9.17
CA ILE A 95 -7.18 8.52 10.09
C ILE A 95 -7.87 9.89 10.00
N SER A 96 -8.77 10.08 9.03
CA SER A 96 -9.57 11.30 8.85
C SER A 96 -10.88 11.31 9.64
#